data_AF-A0A074RRD6-F1
#
_entry.id   AF-A0A074RRD6-F1
#
_cell.length_a   1.000
_cell.length_b   1.000
_cell.length_c   1.000
_cell.angle_alpha   90.00
_cell.angle_beta   90.00
_cell.angle_gamma   90.00
#
_symmetry.space_group_name_H-M   'P 1'
#
loop_
_entity.id
_entity.type
_entity.pdbx_description
1 polymer ?
#
loop_
_entity_poly.entity_id
_entity_poly.type
_entity_poly.pdbx_seq_one_letter_code
_entity_poly.pdbx_strand_id
1 'polypeptide(L)'
;MTESVSNDLHSRWGRSLNSYPKLYTNKALADRLKVPVKAKDRAASRTLALSAIQEICTLSDPAIEPTAYSDIVENITLSKLASILELTRFPDEYENLALPMLVAGCIELLSSVTPSPFACEYGYLCFRALIFALNTCLLKYAEIWEGTIALIESTPPNQRLLRFWDRSAQIILEEAFQYDFEKKEAFNVQSNPPRRWSIPCFDQGKLDKLLSVLHSDRKNFLIALRDTGSLGLSALFFITKKHMESKRASMSKAEYVEKVFLPYCRVFYRYQVVLPDLGPERFVSRSLFPADMNGISDSLFIDTEDSRNILRAYISSVQSPGHCGKLIFADGLPLSFMILHALSGCEDLIPDMFEATIRVLWDILLIDSTRVQTLDHYVRCVMYNFW
;
A
#
# COMPACT_ATOMS: atom_id res chain seq x y z
N MET A 1 -32.44 14.86 6.36
CA MET A 1 -32.20 15.53 5.06
C MET A 1 -31.24 14.65 4.28
N THR A 2 -31.71 14.04 3.20
CA THR A 2 -30.92 13.18 2.32
C THR A 2 -30.20 14.05 1.30
N GLU A 3 -28.91 14.31 1.51
CA GLU A 3 -28.07 14.97 0.52
C GLU A 3 -27.93 14.07 -0.71
N SER A 4 -28.49 14.55 -1.83
CA SER A 4 -28.23 14.01 -3.15
C SER A 4 -26.81 14.38 -3.57
N VAL A 5 -25.84 13.52 -3.26
CA VAL A 5 -24.49 13.60 -3.84
C VAL A 5 -24.64 13.42 -5.34
N SER A 6 -24.31 14.44 -6.14
CA SER A 6 -24.30 14.28 -7.60
C SER A 6 -23.31 13.17 -7.97
N ASN A 7 -23.83 12.12 -8.59
CA ASN A 7 -23.04 11.02 -9.16
C ASN A 7 -22.56 11.48 -10.55
N ASP A 8 -21.79 12.56 -10.63
CA ASP A 8 -21.21 12.99 -11.89
C ASP A 8 -20.07 12.02 -12.24
N LEU A 9 -20.43 10.94 -12.93
CA LEU A 9 -19.51 9.94 -13.46
C LEU A 9 -18.75 10.59 -14.61
N HIS A 10 -17.49 11.00 -14.37
CA HIS A 10 -16.66 11.49 -15.45
C HIS A 10 -16.34 10.34 -16.41
N SER A 11 -16.58 10.51 -17.71
CA SER A 11 -16.43 9.44 -18.72
C SER A 11 -15.05 8.78 -18.70
N ARG A 12 -13.98 9.58 -18.59
CA ARG A 12 -12.59 9.11 -18.44
C ARG A 12 -12.22 8.74 -17.01
N TRP A 13 -12.38 9.67 -16.07
CA TRP A 13 -11.82 9.58 -14.72
C TRP A 13 -12.66 8.74 -13.74
N GLY A 14 -13.91 8.44 -14.09
CA GLY A 14 -14.85 7.72 -13.24
C GLY A 14 -15.34 8.57 -12.08
N ARG A 15 -15.54 7.92 -10.94
CA ARG A 15 -16.07 8.54 -9.72
C ARG A 15 -14.99 9.27 -8.92
N SER A 16 -15.43 10.17 -8.05
CA SER A 16 -14.57 10.83 -7.07
C SER A 16 -14.26 9.92 -5.88
N LEU A 17 -13.19 10.28 -5.17
CA LEU A 17 -12.71 9.65 -3.94
C LEU A 17 -13.81 9.36 -2.91
N ASN A 18 -14.79 10.27 -2.76
CA ASN A 18 -15.91 10.15 -1.81
C ASN A 18 -16.80 8.91 -2.05
N SER A 19 -16.74 8.32 -3.25
CA SER A 19 -17.48 7.11 -3.59
C SER A 19 -16.79 5.80 -3.18
N TYR A 20 -15.50 5.85 -2.87
CA TYR A 20 -14.68 4.65 -2.68
C TYR A 20 -15.13 3.75 -1.52
N PRO A 21 -15.53 4.26 -0.34
CA PRO A 21 -16.00 3.41 0.76
C PRO A 21 -17.13 2.45 0.36
N LYS A 22 -17.98 2.86 -0.60
CA LYS A 22 -19.13 2.07 -1.06
C LYS A 22 -18.73 0.95 -2.03
N LEU A 23 -17.61 1.10 -2.74
CA LEU A 23 -17.26 0.29 -3.90
C LEU A 23 -16.04 -0.61 -3.69
N TYR A 24 -15.09 -0.13 -2.89
CA TYR A 24 -13.74 -0.69 -2.82
C TYR A 24 -13.34 -1.15 -1.43
N THR A 25 -14.25 -1.17 -0.46
CA THR A 25 -13.97 -1.78 0.84
C THR A 25 -13.80 -3.29 0.75
N ASN A 26 -13.08 -3.91 1.69
CA ASN A 26 -12.99 -5.38 1.78
C ASN A 26 -14.38 -6.02 1.75
N LYS A 27 -15.34 -5.42 2.47
CA LYS A 27 -16.74 -5.86 2.46
C LYS A 27 -17.38 -5.73 1.08
N ALA A 28 -17.29 -4.57 0.43
CA ALA A 28 -17.88 -4.37 -0.89
C ALA A 28 -17.29 -5.34 -1.95
N LEU A 29 -15.98 -5.56 -1.92
CA LEU A 29 -15.30 -6.51 -2.81
C LEU A 29 -15.70 -7.95 -2.50
N ALA A 30 -15.75 -8.33 -1.22
CA ALA A 30 -16.20 -9.65 -0.80
C ALA A 30 -17.66 -9.93 -1.17
N ASP A 31 -18.53 -8.93 -1.07
CA ASP A 31 -19.94 -9.04 -1.46
C ASP A 31 -20.08 -9.19 -2.99
N ARG A 32 -19.25 -8.48 -3.77
CA ARG A 32 -19.18 -8.67 -5.23
C ARG A 32 -18.84 -10.13 -5.59
N LEU A 33 -17.91 -10.76 -4.88
CA LEU A 33 -17.49 -12.15 -5.11
C LEU A 33 -18.62 -13.17 -4.93
N LYS A 34 -19.68 -12.84 -4.18
CA LYS A 34 -20.85 -13.70 -3.97
C LYS A 34 -21.80 -13.72 -5.18
N VAL A 35 -21.77 -12.68 -6.01
CA VAL A 35 -22.68 -12.55 -7.16
C VAL A 35 -22.20 -13.46 -8.29
N PRO A 36 -22.99 -14.45 -8.74
CA PRO A 36 -22.60 -15.30 -9.87
C PRO A 36 -22.43 -14.47 -11.16
N VAL A 37 -21.37 -14.75 -11.92
CA VAL A 37 -21.13 -14.12 -13.22
C VAL A 37 -21.51 -15.12 -14.31
N LYS A 38 -22.33 -14.71 -15.28
CA LYS A 38 -22.69 -15.58 -16.41
C LYS A 38 -21.46 -15.88 -17.25
N ALA A 39 -21.35 -17.10 -17.77
CA ALA A 39 -20.19 -17.53 -18.56
C ALA A 39 -19.87 -16.60 -19.74
N LYS A 40 -20.91 -16.10 -20.44
CA LYS A 40 -20.75 -15.15 -21.55
C LYS A 40 -20.15 -13.82 -21.09
N ASP A 41 -20.65 -13.29 -19.96
CA ASP A 41 -20.18 -12.01 -19.41
C ASP A 41 -18.75 -12.14 -18.87
N ARG A 42 -18.43 -13.29 -18.24
CA ARG A 42 -17.06 -13.64 -17.83
C ARG A 42 -16.12 -13.66 -19.04
N ALA A 43 -16.49 -14.36 -20.11
CA ALA A 43 -15.65 -14.47 -21.31
C ALA A 43 -15.39 -13.10 -21.96
N ALA A 44 -16.43 -12.26 -22.08
CA ALA A 44 -16.29 -10.92 -22.63
C ALA A 44 -15.40 -10.02 -21.76
N SER A 45 -15.60 -10.03 -20.43
CA SER A 45 -14.79 -9.27 -19.49
C SER A 45 -13.33 -9.75 -19.50
N ARG A 46 -13.10 -11.06 -19.56
CA ARG A 46 -11.75 -11.64 -19.65
C ARG A 46 -11.03 -11.19 -20.92
N THR A 47 -11.66 -11.26 -22.08
CA THR A 47 -11.04 -10.79 -23.34
C THR A 47 -10.66 -9.31 -23.26
N LEU A 48 -11.55 -8.48 -22.71
CA LEU A 48 -11.27 -7.06 -22.51
C LEU A 48 -10.10 -6.83 -21.53
N ALA A 49 -10.04 -7.60 -20.44
CA ALA A 49 -8.98 -7.54 -19.46
C ALA A 49 -7.61 -7.92 -20.05
N LEU A 50 -7.53 -9.02 -20.81
CA LEU A 50 -6.28 -9.48 -21.41
C LEU A 50 -5.76 -8.49 -22.46
N SER A 51 -6.65 -7.92 -23.28
CA SER A 51 -6.28 -6.84 -24.22
C SER A 51 -5.73 -5.63 -23.47
N ALA A 52 -6.37 -5.23 -22.38
CA ALA A 52 -5.92 -4.10 -21.57
C ALA A 52 -4.57 -4.37 -20.88
N ILE A 53 -4.34 -5.60 -20.39
CA ILE A 53 -3.03 -6.00 -19.83
C ILE A 53 -1.94 -5.88 -20.90
N GLN A 54 -2.20 -6.33 -22.12
CA GLN A 54 -1.25 -6.23 -23.22
C GLN A 54 -0.90 -4.78 -23.55
N GLU A 55 -1.92 -3.90 -23.68
CA GLU A 55 -1.73 -2.47 -23.91
C GLU A 55 -0.91 -1.80 -22.80
N ILE A 56 -1.22 -2.10 -21.53
CA ILE A 56 -0.47 -1.56 -20.39
C ILE A 56 0.97 -2.08 -20.41
N CYS A 57 1.19 -3.37 -20.71
CA CYS A 57 2.55 -3.90 -20.82
C CYS A 57 3.37 -3.16 -21.88
N THR A 58 2.77 -2.72 -22.98
CA THR A 58 3.46 -1.93 -24.02
C THR A 58 3.97 -0.59 -23.49
N LEU A 59 3.28 0.04 -22.52
CA LEU A 59 3.74 1.30 -21.91
C LEU A 59 5.08 1.16 -21.16
N SER A 60 5.49 -0.05 -20.82
CA SER A 60 6.75 -0.27 -20.10
C SER A 60 8.00 -0.20 -20.99
N ASP A 61 7.83 -0.23 -22.32
CA ASP A 61 8.90 -0.17 -23.31
C ASP A 61 9.56 1.23 -23.32
N PRO A 62 10.86 1.36 -23.01
CA PRO A 62 11.54 2.65 -23.05
C PRO A 62 11.70 3.22 -24.47
N ALA A 63 11.54 2.40 -25.52
CA ALA A 63 11.66 2.80 -26.91
C ALA A 63 10.33 3.21 -27.56
N ILE A 64 9.25 3.31 -26.78
CA ILE A 64 7.94 3.70 -27.30
C ILE A 64 7.94 5.16 -27.79
N GLU A 65 7.45 5.37 -29.01
CA GLU A 65 7.29 6.71 -29.58
C GLU A 65 6.25 7.52 -28.79
N PRO A 66 6.45 8.84 -28.57
CA PRO A 66 5.54 9.66 -27.76
C PRO A 66 4.08 9.70 -28.23
N THR A 67 3.85 9.63 -29.54
CA THR A 67 2.50 9.57 -30.12
C THR A 67 1.83 8.24 -29.79
N ALA A 68 2.52 7.12 -30.01
CA ALA A 68 2.03 5.80 -29.67
C ALA A 68 1.77 5.64 -28.16
N TYR A 69 2.63 6.23 -27.31
CA TYR A 69 2.41 6.29 -25.87
C TYR A 69 1.10 6.99 -25.53
N SER A 70 0.86 8.16 -26.12
CA SER A 70 -0.34 8.95 -25.88
C SER A 70 -1.60 8.22 -26.35
N ASP A 71 -1.56 7.60 -27.53
CA ASP A 71 -2.65 6.81 -28.09
C ASP A 71 -3.01 5.63 -27.17
N ILE A 72 -2.02 4.92 -26.64
CA ILE A 72 -2.25 3.80 -25.71
C ILE A 72 -2.89 4.30 -24.41
N VAL A 73 -2.38 5.38 -23.82
CA VAL A 73 -2.93 5.96 -22.58
C VAL A 73 -4.37 6.43 -22.78
N GLU A 74 -4.73 6.97 -23.94
CA GLU A 74 -6.10 7.35 -24.27
C GLU A 74 -7.03 6.14 -24.50
N ASN A 75 -6.48 5.06 -25.07
CA ASN A 75 -7.22 3.84 -25.35
C ASN A 75 -7.49 2.98 -24.10
N ILE A 76 -6.72 3.14 -23.03
CA ILE A 76 -6.96 2.44 -21.76
C ILE A 76 -8.08 3.17 -21.01
N THR A 77 -9.28 2.59 -21.02
CA THR A 77 -10.48 3.15 -20.40
C THR A 77 -10.71 2.64 -18.97
N LEU A 78 -11.62 3.29 -18.25
CA LEU A 78 -12.06 2.83 -16.92
C LEU A 78 -12.63 1.39 -16.95
N SER A 79 -13.37 1.02 -18.00
CA SER A 79 -13.94 -0.32 -18.13
C SER A 79 -12.88 -1.40 -18.37
N LYS A 80 -11.79 -1.06 -19.09
CA LYS A 80 -10.62 -1.92 -19.26
C LYS A 80 -9.94 -2.18 -17.90
N LEU A 81 -9.64 -1.13 -17.13
CA LEU A 81 -9.05 -1.27 -15.78
C LEU A 81 -9.96 -2.07 -14.83
N ALA A 82 -11.27 -1.80 -14.86
CA ALA A 82 -12.23 -2.57 -14.06
C ALA A 82 -12.26 -4.05 -14.45
N SER A 83 -12.12 -4.37 -15.74
CA SER A 83 -12.08 -5.76 -16.22
C SER A 83 -10.80 -6.49 -15.78
N ILE A 84 -9.65 -5.79 -15.73
CA ILE A 84 -8.42 -6.35 -15.16
C ILE A 84 -8.65 -6.77 -13.70
N LEU A 85 -9.26 -5.91 -12.89
CA LEU A 85 -9.55 -6.23 -11.50
C LEU A 85 -10.63 -7.32 -11.35
N GLU A 86 -11.52 -7.48 -12.32
CA GLU A 86 -12.51 -8.57 -12.33
C GLU A 86 -11.87 -9.95 -12.49
N LEU A 87 -10.65 -10.05 -13.06
CA LEU A 87 -9.88 -11.30 -13.09
C LEU A 87 -9.58 -11.82 -11.68
N THR A 88 -9.40 -10.93 -10.71
CA THR A 88 -9.06 -11.31 -9.30
C THR A 88 -10.16 -12.09 -8.59
N ARG A 89 -11.34 -12.24 -9.21
CA ARG A 89 -12.44 -13.08 -8.71
C ARG A 89 -12.21 -14.57 -8.94
N PHE A 90 -11.38 -14.90 -9.92
CA PHE A 90 -11.18 -16.23 -10.45
C PHE A 90 -9.71 -16.64 -10.21
N PRO A 91 -9.44 -17.61 -9.30
CA PRO A 91 -8.06 -17.97 -8.94
C PRO A 91 -7.20 -18.36 -10.14
N ASP A 92 -7.80 -19.04 -11.12
CA ASP A 92 -7.19 -19.44 -12.39
C ASP A 92 -6.75 -18.26 -13.28
N GLU A 93 -7.26 -17.05 -13.04
CA GLU A 93 -6.93 -15.87 -13.83
C GLU A 93 -5.81 -15.03 -13.21
N TYR A 94 -5.37 -15.32 -11.97
CA TYR A 94 -4.33 -14.54 -11.29
C TYR A 94 -3.00 -14.61 -12.05
N GLU A 95 -2.73 -15.70 -12.77
CA GLU A 95 -1.48 -15.86 -13.52
C GLU A 95 -1.33 -14.79 -14.61
N ASN A 96 -2.43 -14.31 -15.19
CA ASN A 96 -2.41 -13.24 -16.19
C ASN A 96 -1.89 -11.91 -15.62
N LEU A 97 -1.86 -11.75 -14.29
CA LEU A 97 -1.36 -10.56 -13.61
C LEU A 97 0.13 -10.69 -13.21
N ALA A 98 0.68 -11.91 -13.22
CA ALA A 98 2.06 -12.20 -12.82
C ALA A 98 3.09 -11.82 -13.91
N LEU A 99 2.96 -10.61 -14.44
CA LEU A 99 3.78 -10.05 -15.51
C LEU A 99 4.58 -8.84 -15.01
N PRO A 100 5.91 -8.90 -14.97
CA PRO A 100 6.72 -7.75 -14.55
C PRO A 100 6.52 -6.51 -15.43
N MET A 101 6.25 -6.71 -16.73
CA MET A 101 5.92 -5.64 -17.66
C MET A 101 4.58 -4.96 -17.33
N LEU A 102 3.63 -5.68 -16.73
CA LEU A 102 2.38 -5.09 -16.24
C LEU A 102 2.64 -4.18 -15.05
N VAL A 103 3.52 -4.58 -14.13
CA VAL A 103 3.94 -3.72 -13.00
C VAL A 103 4.56 -2.43 -13.52
N ALA A 104 5.52 -2.54 -14.44
CA ALA A 104 6.19 -1.40 -15.05
C ALA A 104 5.21 -0.50 -15.83
N GLY A 105 4.32 -1.10 -16.62
CA GLY A 105 3.31 -0.40 -17.41
C GLY A 105 2.26 0.31 -16.56
N CYS A 106 1.82 -0.30 -15.45
CA CYS A 106 0.91 0.34 -14.50
C CYS A 106 1.58 1.54 -13.82
N ILE A 107 2.89 1.52 -13.55
CA ILE A 107 3.60 2.69 -13.02
C ILE A 107 3.54 3.83 -14.03
N GLU A 108 3.87 3.57 -15.31
CA GLU A 108 3.82 4.58 -16.37
C GLU A 108 2.40 5.14 -16.56
N LEU A 109 1.41 4.26 -16.61
CA LEU A 109 0.01 4.66 -16.71
C LEU A 109 -0.42 5.52 -15.51
N LEU A 110 -0.08 5.11 -14.28
CA LEU A 110 -0.42 5.85 -13.07
C LEU A 110 0.25 7.23 -13.06
N SER A 111 1.52 7.32 -13.49
CA SER A 111 2.25 8.58 -13.62
C SER A 111 1.69 9.52 -14.67
N SER A 112 0.93 9.01 -15.65
CA SER A 112 0.25 9.83 -16.66
C SER A 112 -1.05 10.50 -16.14
N VAL A 113 -1.58 10.03 -15.01
CA VAL A 113 -2.84 10.55 -14.46
C VAL A 113 -2.57 11.85 -13.71
N THR A 114 -3.13 12.95 -14.19
CA THR A 114 -2.93 14.29 -13.61
C THR A 114 -4.28 14.96 -13.29
N PRO A 115 -4.35 15.87 -12.30
CA PRO A 115 -3.28 16.24 -11.37
C PRO A 115 -3.11 15.28 -10.18
N SER A 116 -4.10 14.42 -9.90
CA SER A 116 -4.13 13.58 -8.70
C SER A 116 -4.68 12.19 -9.04
N PRO A 117 -3.82 11.17 -9.17
CA PRO A 117 -4.23 9.80 -9.47
C PRO A 117 -5.19 9.19 -8.46
N PHE A 118 -5.06 9.52 -7.17
CA PHE A 118 -5.89 8.92 -6.12
C PHE A 118 -7.23 9.65 -5.92
N ALA A 119 -7.36 10.89 -6.40
CA ALA A 119 -8.64 11.61 -6.34
C ALA A 119 -9.70 11.09 -7.31
N CYS A 120 -9.29 10.34 -8.35
CA CYS A 120 -10.20 9.76 -9.34
C CYS A 120 -10.11 8.25 -9.45
N GLU A 121 -11.27 7.63 -9.74
CA GLU A 121 -11.42 6.18 -9.79
C GLU A 121 -10.46 5.53 -10.80
N TYR A 122 -10.22 6.18 -11.95
CA TYR A 122 -9.28 5.69 -12.95
C TYR A 122 -7.87 5.43 -12.39
N GLY A 123 -7.27 6.43 -11.74
CA GLY A 123 -5.93 6.28 -11.17
C GLY A 123 -5.93 5.29 -10.00
N TYR A 124 -6.99 5.26 -9.21
CA TYR A 124 -7.12 4.25 -8.15
C TYR A 124 -7.22 2.82 -8.69
N LEU A 125 -7.99 2.54 -9.76
CA LEU A 125 -8.03 1.21 -10.38
C LEU A 125 -6.69 0.81 -11.00
N CYS A 126 -5.99 1.76 -11.63
CA CYS A 126 -4.62 1.55 -12.11
C CYS A 126 -3.68 1.15 -10.96
N PHE A 127 -3.73 1.88 -9.83
CA PHE A 127 -2.97 1.54 -8.64
C PHE A 127 -3.34 0.16 -8.07
N ARG A 128 -4.63 -0.19 -8.01
CA ARG A 128 -5.04 -1.54 -7.58
C ARG A 128 -4.47 -2.62 -8.50
N ALA A 129 -4.52 -2.42 -9.82
CA ALA A 129 -3.95 -3.36 -10.79
C ALA A 129 -2.44 -3.51 -10.60
N LEU A 130 -1.72 -2.41 -10.38
CA LEU A 130 -0.31 -2.41 -10.01
C LEU A 130 -0.04 -3.28 -8.78
N ILE A 131 -0.82 -3.12 -7.71
CA ILE A 131 -0.65 -3.90 -6.47
C ILE A 131 -0.91 -5.39 -6.69
N PHE A 132 -1.95 -5.77 -7.45
CA PHE A 132 -2.17 -7.17 -7.79
C PHE A 132 -1.04 -7.74 -8.66
N ALA A 133 -0.60 -7.00 -9.68
CA ALA A 133 0.50 -7.42 -10.55
C ALA A 133 1.81 -7.60 -9.77
N LEU A 134 2.09 -6.68 -8.85
CA LEU A 134 3.28 -6.74 -8.00
C LEU A 134 3.26 -7.98 -7.08
N ASN A 135 2.16 -8.19 -6.37
CA ASN A 135 2.05 -9.31 -5.43
C ASN A 135 1.98 -10.66 -6.16
N THR A 136 1.32 -10.74 -7.32
CA THR A 136 1.32 -11.98 -8.13
C THR A 136 2.70 -12.31 -8.68
N CYS A 137 3.46 -11.32 -9.17
CA CYS A 137 4.86 -11.50 -9.54
C CYS A 137 5.67 -12.02 -8.36
N LEU A 138 5.56 -11.38 -7.19
CA LEU A 138 6.25 -11.82 -5.98
C LEU A 138 6.01 -13.30 -5.67
N LEU A 139 4.74 -13.72 -5.64
CA LEU A 139 4.37 -15.11 -5.35
C LEU A 139 4.92 -16.09 -6.40
N LYS A 140 4.94 -15.69 -7.68
CA LYS A 140 5.47 -16.48 -8.79
C LYS A 140 6.99 -16.64 -8.72
N TYR A 141 7.72 -15.55 -8.51
CA TYR A 141 9.19 -15.59 -8.41
C TYR A 141 9.67 -16.23 -7.10
N ALA A 142 8.85 -16.20 -6.05
CA ALA A 142 9.14 -16.88 -4.80
C ALA A 142 8.86 -18.40 -4.82
N GLU A 143 8.45 -18.96 -5.97
CA GLU A 143 8.13 -20.39 -6.15
C GLU A 143 7.04 -20.92 -5.20
N ILE A 144 6.19 -20.03 -4.67
CA ILE A 144 5.06 -20.41 -3.80
C ILE A 144 3.69 -20.17 -4.45
N TRP A 145 3.69 -19.91 -5.75
CA TRP A 145 2.49 -19.64 -6.54
C TRP A 145 1.45 -20.76 -6.44
N GLU A 146 1.83 -21.99 -6.78
CA GLU A 146 0.92 -23.15 -6.82
C GLU A 146 0.24 -23.38 -5.47
N GLY A 147 1.02 -23.34 -4.39
CA GLY A 147 0.48 -23.48 -3.03
C GLY A 147 -0.43 -22.32 -2.63
N THR A 148 -0.21 -21.13 -3.17
CA THR A 148 -1.07 -19.96 -2.92
C THR A 148 -2.37 -20.05 -3.70
N ILE A 149 -2.34 -20.46 -4.96
CA ILE A 149 -3.56 -20.67 -5.76
C ILE A 149 -4.41 -21.79 -5.17
N ALA A 150 -3.83 -22.93 -4.82
CA ALA A 150 -4.56 -24.03 -4.16
C ALA A 150 -5.23 -23.60 -2.84
N LEU A 151 -4.56 -22.74 -2.06
CA LEU A 151 -5.14 -22.14 -0.85
C LEU A 151 -6.31 -21.21 -1.18
N ILE A 152 -6.18 -20.36 -2.20
CA ILE A 152 -7.24 -19.43 -2.61
C ILE A 152 -8.46 -20.18 -3.16
N GLU A 153 -8.24 -21.24 -3.94
CA GLU A 153 -9.31 -22.08 -4.50
C GLU A 153 -10.12 -22.80 -3.43
N SER A 154 -9.43 -23.34 -2.41
CA SER A 154 -10.06 -23.99 -1.26
C SER A 154 -10.69 -23.01 -0.25
N THR A 155 -10.44 -21.70 -0.40
CA THR A 155 -10.98 -20.65 0.47
C THR A 155 -12.35 -20.15 -0.02
N PRO A 156 -13.32 -19.89 0.89
CA PRO A 156 -14.58 -19.26 0.54
C PRO A 156 -14.40 -17.95 -0.26
N PRO A 157 -15.24 -17.66 -1.28
CA PRO A 157 -15.04 -16.52 -2.17
C PRO A 157 -14.81 -15.18 -1.45
N ASN A 158 -15.54 -14.91 -0.38
CA ASN A 158 -15.44 -13.68 0.41
C ASN A 158 -14.13 -13.51 1.19
N GLN A 159 -13.29 -14.55 1.29
CA GLN A 159 -12.02 -14.54 2.00
C GLN A 159 -10.80 -14.70 1.08
N ARG A 160 -11.01 -14.91 -0.23
CA ARG A 160 -9.93 -15.16 -1.19
C ARG A 160 -8.90 -14.03 -1.26
N LEU A 161 -9.38 -12.79 -1.33
CA LEU A 161 -8.50 -11.61 -1.36
C LEU A 161 -7.66 -11.49 -0.07
N LEU A 162 -8.27 -11.74 1.09
CA LEU A 162 -7.57 -11.75 2.37
C LEU A 162 -6.41 -12.77 2.36
N ARG A 163 -6.66 -14.00 1.89
CA ARG A 163 -5.62 -15.03 1.77
C ARG A 163 -4.52 -14.67 0.79
N PHE A 164 -4.87 -14.03 -0.32
CA PHE A 164 -3.89 -13.52 -1.28
C PHE A 164 -2.96 -12.48 -0.63
N TRP A 165 -3.51 -11.53 0.11
CA TRP A 165 -2.70 -10.54 0.83
C TRP A 165 -1.85 -11.16 1.93
N ASP A 166 -2.44 -12.05 2.74
CA ASP A 166 -1.72 -12.75 3.82
C ASP A 166 -0.48 -13.47 3.29
N ARG A 167 -0.63 -14.25 2.20
CA ARG A 167 0.49 -15.01 1.62
C ARG A 167 1.57 -14.11 1.03
N SER A 168 1.15 -13.01 0.40
CA SER A 168 2.10 -12.04 -0.14
C SER A 168 2.91 -11.39 0.97
N ALA A 169 2.25 -10.92 2.04
CA ALA A 169 2.92 -10.36 3.21
C ALA A 169 3.82 -11.37 3.93
N GLN A 170 3.42 -12.64 4.02
CA GLN A 170 4.24 -13.69 4.63
C GLN A 170 5.60 -13.84 3.92
N ILE A 171 5.62 -13.84 2.58
CA ILE A 171 6.88 -13.89 1.83
C ILE A 171 7.74 -12.66 2.08
N ILE A 172 7.13 -11.47 2.16
CA ILE A 172 7.90 -10.26 2.48
C ILE A 172 8.51 -10.33 3.87
N LEU A 173 7.78 -10.91 4.83
CA LEU A 173 8.29 -11.07 6.18
C LEU A 173 9.52 -11.98 6.21
N GLU A 174 9.45 -13.12 5.51
CA GLU A 174 10.58 -14.05 5.35
C GLU A 174 11.78 -13.36 4.70
N GLU A 175 11.57 -12.64 3.60
CA GLU A 175 12.62 -11.88 2.88
C GLU A 175 13.23 -10.76 3.74
N ALA A 176 12.41 -10.04 4.52
CA ALA A 176 12.88 -8.99 5.41
C ALA A 176 13.76 -9.55 6.53
N PHE A 177 13.37 -10.68 7.14
CA PHE A 177 14.17 -11.35 8.16
C PHE A 177 15.49 -11.89 7.60
N GLN A 178 15.45 -12.54 6.44
CA GLN A 178 16.67 -13.06 5.81
C GLN A 178 17.65 -11.92 5.50
N TYR A 179 17.17 -10.81 4.95
CA TYR A 179 18.02 -9.66 4.67
C TYR A 179 18.66 -9.05 5.93
N ASP A 180 17.89 -8.91 7.01
CA ASP A 180 18.42 -8.37 8.27
C ASP A 180 19.44 -9.32 8.91
N PHE A 181 19.27 -10.64 8.72
CA PHE A 181 20.24 -11.65 9.13
C PHE A 181 21.53 -11.57 8.32
N GLU A 182 21.44 -11.51 6.98
CA GLU A 182 22.59 -11.36 6.07
C GLU A 182 23.41 -10.09 6.37
N LYS A 183 22.73 -8.98 6.69
CA LYS A 183 23.40 -7.72 7.05
C LYS A 183 24.16 -7.80 8.38
N LYS A 184 23.72 -8.65 9.31
CA LYS A 184 24.35 -8.86 10.63
C LYS A 184 25.47 -9.91 10.58
N GLU A 185 25.35 -10.92 9.73
CA GLU A 185 26.32 -12.02 9.59
C GLU A 185 27.28 -11.85 8.39
N ALA A 186 27.68 -10.63 8.05
CA ALA A 186 28.67 -10.34 6.99
C ALA A 186 30.09 -10.91 7.24
N PHE A 187 30.24 -11.94 8.08
CA PHE A 187 31.50 -12.57 8.46
C PHE A 187 31.65 -14.05 8.10
N ASN A 188 30.68 -14.77 7.51
CA ASN A 188 30.97 -16.15 7.08
C ASN A 188 30.01 -16.77 6.03
N VAL A 189 30.63 -17.32 4.97
CA VAL A 189 30.20 -18.43 4.08
C VAL A 189 29.17 -18.16 2.96
N GLN A 190 29.72 -17.87 1.76
CA GLN A 190 29.78 -18.69 0.54
C GLN A 190 28.62 -19.62 0.06
N SER A 191 27.42 -19.54 0.60
CA SER A 191 26.25 -20.19 0.00
C SER A 191 24.98 -19.42 0.31
N ASN A 192 24.85 -18.25 -0.32
CA ASN A 192 23.59 -17.53 -0.31
C ASN A 192 22.58 -18.36 -1.11
N PRO A 193 21.44 -18.80 -0.51
CA PRO A 193 20.34 -19.27 -1.32
C PRO A 193 19.98 -18.15 -2.30
N PRO A 194 19.60 -18.47 -3.56
CA PRO A 194 19.17 -17.46 -4.51
C PRO A 194 18.08 -16.63 -3.83
N ARG A 195 18.25 -15.30 -3.80
CA ARG A 195 17.22 -14.39 -3.30
C ARG A 195 15.92 -14.77 -4.01
N ARG A 196 14.88 -15.16 -3.27
CA ARG A 196 13.61 -15.53 -3.90
C ARG A 196 12.99 -14.34 -4.62
N TRP A 197 13.45 -13.14 -4.26
CA TRP A 197 13.19 -11.91 -4.97
C TRP A 197 14.30 -11.54 -5.97
N SER A 198 14.10 -11.91 -7.23
CA SER A 198 14.79 -11.29 -8.37
C SER A 198 13.80 -11.04 -9.50
N ILE A 199 12.82 -10.15 -9.28
CA ILE A 199 11.91 -9.73 -10.34
C ILE A 199 12.75 -8.96 -11.38
N PRO A 200 12.93 -9.48 -12.61
CA PRO A 200 13.93 -8.96 -13.56
C PRO A 200 13.68 -7.55 -14.10
N CYS A 201 12.59 -6.88 -13.71
CA CYS A 201 12.09 -5.69 -14.42
C CYS A 201 11.86 -4.46 -13.56
N PHE A 202 12.44 -4.36 -12.36
CA PHE A 202 12.39 -3.08 -11.62
C PHE A 202 13.46 -2.11 -12.11
N ASP A 203 13.14 -1.51 -13.25
CA ASP A 203 13.79 -0.29 -13.72
C ASP A 203 13.75 0.78 -12.62
N GLN A 204 14.93 1.24 -12.20
CA GLN A 204 15.09 2.24 -11.15
C GLN A 204 14.35 3.54 -11.49
N GLY A 205 14.28 3.91 -12.78
CA GLY A 205 13.55 5.09 -13.22
C GLY A 205 12.05 4.97 -13.00
N LYS A 206 11.48 3.76 -13.14
CA LYS A 206 10.06 3.50 -12.84
C LYS A 206 9.79 3.55 -11.34
N LEU A 207 10.68 3.02 -10.51
CA LEU A 207 10.53 3.15 -9.06
C LEU A 207 10.66 4.59 -8.57
N ASP A 208 11.50 5.41 -9.21
CA ASP A 208 11.57 6.86 -8.97
C ASP A 208 10.22 7.53 -9.30
N LYS A 209 9.61 7.21 -10.45
CA LYS A 209 8.28 7.70 -10.85
C LYS A 209 7.19 7.28 -9.87
N LEU A 210 7.17 6.00 -9.47
CA LEU A 210 6.21 5.47 -8.51
C LEU A 210 6.29 6.20 -7.17
N LEU A 211 7.49 6.36 -6.63
CA LEU A 211 7.70 7.09 -5.38
C LEU A 211 7.27 8.55 -5.50
N SER A 212 7.59 9.19 -6.63
CA SER A 212 7.18 10.57 -6.92
C SER A 212 5.67 10.73 -6.95
N VAL A 213 4.94 9.83 -7.61
CA VAL A 213 3.47 9.83 -7.67
C VAL A 213 2.87 9.64 -6.28
N LEU A 214 3.32 8.62 -5.54
CA LEU A 214 2.83 8.35 -4.19
C LEU A 214 3.07 9.53 -3.25
N HIS A 215 4.24 10.16 -3.35
CA HIS A 215 4.59 11.31 -2.52
C HIS A 215 3.81 12.58 -2.89
N SER A 216 3.68 12.87 -4.19
CA SER A 216 3.00 14.06 -4.70
C SER A 216 1.51 14.03 -4.36
N ASP A 217 0.89 12.86 -4.38
CA ASP A 217 -0.53 12.67 -4.10
C ASP A 217 -0.80 11.96 -2.77
N ARG A 218 0.13 12.08 -1.81
CA ARG A 218 0.14 11.39 -0.50
C ARG A 218 -1.14 11.59 0.32
N LYS A 219 -1.80 12.73 0.18
CA LYS A 219 -3.04 13.07 0.91
C LYS A 219 -4.22 12.24 0.41
N ASN A 220 -4.46 12.22 -0.90
CA ASN A 220 -5.52 11.40 -1.48
C ASN A 220 -5.18 9.91 -1.40
N PHE A 221 -3.90 9.55 -1.47
CA PHE A 221 -3.43 8.19 -1.17
C PHE A 221 -3.86 7.75 0.23
N LEU A 222 -3.57 8.55 1.28
CA LEU A 222 -3.99 8.26 2.65
C LEU A 222 -5.52 8.09 2.75
N ILE A 223 -6.28 9.03 2.20
CA ILE A 223 -7.75 9.00 2.25
C ILE A 223 -8.26 7.73 1.55
N ALA A 224 -7.77 7.43 0.35
CA ALA A 224 -8.17 6.23 -0.40
C ALA A 224 -7.87 4.95 0.39
N LEU A 225 -6.72 4.85 1.04
CA LEU A 225 -6.37 3.68 1.85
C LEU A 225 -7.22 3.57 3.12
N ARG A 226 -7.39 4.66 3.88
CA ARG A 226 -8.26 4.71 5.07
C ARG A 226 -9.68 4.25 4.73
N ASP A 227 -10.22 4.78 3.64
CA ASP A 227 -11.62 4.63 3.28
C ASP A 227 -11.95 3.28 2.64
N THR A 228 -10.93 2.57 2.14
CA THR A 228 -11.11 1.26 1.47
C THR A 228 -10.56 0.10 2.29
N GLY A 229 -9.41 0.26 2.95
CA GLY A 229 -8.77 -0.76 3.78
C GLY A 229 -8.56 -2.11 3.07
N SER A 230 -8.45 -2.13 1.73
CA SER A 230 -8.62 -3.35 0.93
C SER A 230 -7.43 -3.80 0.10
N LEU A 231 -6.25 -3.26 0.38
CA LEU A 231 -4.99 -3.59 -0.31
C LEU A 231 -3.90 -3.95 0.70
N GLY A 232 -3.20 -5.07 0.46
CA GLY A 232 -1.93 -5.37 1.12
C GLY A 232 -0.78 -4.71 0.37
N LEU A 233 -0.08 -3.77 1.03
CA LEU A 233 0.98 -2.96 0.40
C LEU A 233 2.39 -3.37 0.83
N SER A 234 2.55 -4.46 1.57
CA SER A 234 3.85 -4.97 2.05
C SER A 234 4.88 -5.10 0.93
N ALA A 235 4.48 -5.67 -0.20
CA ALA A 235 5.37 -5.81 -1.36
C ALA A 235 5.79 -4.44 -1.92
N LEU A 236 4.86 -3.48 -2.02
CA LEU A 236 5.12 -2.12 -2.50
C LEU A 236 6.14 -1.41 -1.58
N PHE A 237 5.94 -1.48 -0.27
CA PHE A 237 6.83 -0.81 0.68
C PHE A 237 8.18 -1.51 0.80
N PHE A 238 8.24 -2.83 0.66
CA PHE A 238 9.51 -3.52 0.59
C PHE A 238 10.32 -3.08 -0.65
N ILE A 239 9.73 -3.08 -1.86
CA ILE A 239 10.48 -2.68 -3.06
C ILE A 239 10.92 -1.22 -3.01
N THR A 240 10.06 -0.33 -2.52
CA THR A 240 10.39 1.10 -2.44
C THR A 240 11.41 1.37 -1.33
N LYS A 241 11.42 0.60 -0.24
CA LYS A 241 12.50 0.61 0.76
C LYS A 241 13.82 0.18 0.13
N LYS A 242 13.85 -0.93 -0.62
CA LYS A 242 15.08 -1.43 -1.27
C LYS A 242 15.61 -0.44 -2.30
N HIS A 243 14.73 0.18 -3.07
CA HIS A 243 15.05 1.26 -3.98
C HIS A 243 15.62 2.48 -3.27
N MET A 244 15.00 2.88 -2.16
CA MET A 244 15.55 3.95 -1.33
C MET A 244 16.94 3.57 -0.81
N GLU A 245 17.14 2.36 -0.29
CA GLU A 245 18.44 1.90 0.20
C GLU A 245 19.52 1.86 -0.90
N SER A 246 19.18 1.46 -2.13
CA SER A 246 20.13 1.40 -3.25
C SER A 246 20.64 2.79 -3.65
N LYS A 247 19.81 3.83 -3.54
CA LYS A 247 20.14 5.22 -3.88
C LYS A 247 21.07 5.90 -2.87
N ARG A 248 21.20 5.36 -1.65
CA ARG A 248 22.01 5.95 -0.56
C ARG A 248 23.48 6.11 -0.94
N ALA A 249 24.04 5.16 -1.70
CA ALA A 249 25.43 5.19 -2.12
C ALA A 249 25.69 6.11 -3.34
N SER A 250 24.66 6.40 -4.14
CA SER A 250 24.77 7.16 -5.39
C SER A 250 24.49 8.65 -5.26
N MET A 251 24.09 9.13 -4.08
CA MET A 251 23.64 10.51 -3.85
C MET A 251 24.38 11.14 -2.66
N SER A 252 24.47 12.48 -2.65
CA SER A 252 24.89 13.18 -1.43
C SER A 252 23.86 12.97 -0.32
N LYS A 253 24.28 13.09 0.96
CA LYS A 253 23.38 12.90 2.11
C LYS A 253 22.15 13.82 2.03
N ALA A 254 22.33 15.09 1.70
CA ALA A 254 21.24 16.06 1.61
C ALA A 254 20.27 15.72 0.48
N GLU A 255 20.80 15.38 -0.70
CA GLU A 255 19.99 15.00 -1.86
C GLU A 255 19.21 13.71 -1.61
N TYR A 256 19.86 12.71 -1.03
CA TYR A 256 19.24 11.45 -0.64
C TYR A 256 18.06 11.67 0.33
N VAL A 257 18.28 12.51 1.34
CA VAL A 257 17.26 12.83 2.34
C VAL A 257 16.03 13.46 1.68
N GLU A 258 16.24 14.52 0.91
CA GLU A 258 15.15 15.30 0.31
C GLU A 258 14.42 14.56 -0.83
N LYS A 259 15.16 13.91 -1.72
CA LYS A 259 14.58 13.35 -2.96
C LYS A 259 14.07 11.91 -2.83
N VAL A 260 14.54 11.16 -1.83
CA VAL A 260 14.24 9.72 -1.76
C VAL A 260 13.75 9.31 -0.37
N PHE A 261 14.52 9.63 0.68
CA PHE A 261 14.20 9.21 2.04
C PHE A 261 12.90 9.84 2.55
N LEU A 262 12.79 11.18 2.55
CA LEU A 262 11.59 11.86 3.04
C LEU A 262 10.33 11.51 2.24
N PRO A 263 10.34 11.47 0.88
CA PRO A 263 9.21 10.96 0.10
C PRO A 263 8.76 9.56 0.53
N TYR A 264 9.69 8.62 0.69
CA TYR A 264 9.38 7.27 1.16
C TYR A 264 8.77 7.29 2.56
N CYS A 265 9.41 7.99 3.50
CA CYS A 265 8.93 8.09 4.88
C CYS A 265 7.51 8.65 4.96
N ARG A 266 7.24 9.76 4.26
CA ARG A 266 5.92 10.42 4.26
C ARG A 266 4.81 9.50 3.76
N VAL A 267 5.07 8.71 2.73
CA VAL A 267 4.10 7.75 2.17
C VAL A 267 3.96 6.54 3.11
N PHE A 268 5.08 6.00 3.61
CA PHE A 268 5.09 4.84 4.48
C PHE A 268 4.38 5.10 5.81
N TYR A 269 4.65 6.22 6.47
CA TYR A 269 3.96 6.59 7.71
C TYR A 269 2.44 6.73 7.54
N ARG A 270 2.01 7.30 6.40
CA ARG A 270 0.58 7.37 6.05
C ARG A 270 -0.03 5.98 5.90
N TYR A 271 0.72 5.03 5.35
CA TYR A 271 0.28 3.63 5.33
C TYR A 271 0.20 3.02 6.73
N GLN A 272 1.17 3.31 7.60
CA GLN A 272 1.17 2.75 8.96
C GLN A 272 -0.09 3.10 9.75
N VAL A 273 -0.62 4.33 9.61
CA VAL A 273 -1.84 4.76 10.33
C VAL A 273 -3.14 4.18 9.75
N VAL A 274 -3.09 3.53 8.59
CA VAL A 274 -4.23 2.88 7.91
C VAL A 274 -3.96 1.39 7.62
N LEU A 275 -3.02 0.78 8.35
CA LEU A 275 -2.67 -0.63 8.15
C LEU A 275 -3.94 -1.49 8.21
N PRO A 276 -4.23 -2.24 7.14
CA PRO A 276 -5.39 -3.12 7.12
C PRO A 276 -5.17 -4.29 8.09
N ASP A 277 -6.25 -4.85 8.61
CA ASP A 277 -6.21 -6.03 9.49
C ASP A 277 -5.97 -7.30 8.65
N LEU A 278 -4.76 -7.40 8.09
CA LEU A 278 -4.25 -8.52 7.30
C LEU A 278 -3.10 -9.14 8.09
N GLY A 279 -3.11 -10.46 8.30
CA GLY A 279 -2.39 -11.10 9.40
C GLY A 279 -0.88 -10.75 9.45
N PRO A 280 -0.10 -11.08 8.42
CA PRO A 280 1.35 -10.81 8.39
C PRO A 280 1.72 -9.36 8.03
N GLU A 281 0.81 -8.59 7.44
CA GLU A 281 1.04 -7.25 6.89
C GLU A 281 1.61 -6.27 7.95
N ARG A 282 1.07 -6.36 9.17
CA ARG A 282 1.51 -5.54 10.30
C ARG A 282 2.92 -5.91 10.77
N PHE A 283 3.27 -7.20 10.78
CA PHE A 283 4.62 -7.66 11.12
C PHE A 283 5.64 -7.22 10.07
N VAL A 284 5.27 -7.27 8.79
CA VAL A 284 6.11 -6.75 7.71
C VAL A 284 6.36 -5.26 7.88
N SER A 285 5.31 -4.48 8.14
CA SER A 285 5.44 -3.03 8.33
C SER A 285 6.49 -2.70 9.41
N ARG A 286 6.53 -3.44 10.52
CA ARG A 286 7.58 -3.29 11.54
C ARG A 286 8.99 -3.54 11.02
N SER A 287 9.20 -4.63 10.29
CA SER A 287 10.52 -4.95 9.72
C SER A 287 10.94 -3.94 8.64
N LEU A 288 9.97 -3.27 8.01
CA LEU A 288 10.24 -2.21 7.04
C LEU A 288 10.58 -0.86 7.68
N PHE A 289 10.25 -0.66 8.96
CA PHE A 289 10.52 0.59 9.68
C PHE A 289 12.04 0.85 9.84
N PRO A 290 12.60 1.89 9.21
CA PRO A 290 14.01 2.25 9.35
C PRO A 290 14.28 2.91 10.70
N ALA A 291 15.38 2.52 11.38
CA ALA A 291 15.82 3.17 12.62
C ALA A 291 16.07 4.69 12.43
N ASP A 292 16.54 5.08 11.24
CA ASP A 292 16.80 6.48 10.86
C ASP A 292 15.50 7.31 10.71
N MET A 293 14.30 6.70 10.81
CA MET A 293 13.02 7.43 10.77
C MET A 293 12.59 8.02 12.12
N ASN A 294 13.27 7.68 13.22
CA ASN A 294 12.96 8.25 14.52
C ASN A 294 13.35 9.74 14.55
N GLY A 295 12.36 10.63 14.68
CA GLY A 295 12.58 12.08 14.81
C GLY A 295 12.60 12.87 13.50
N ILE A 296 11.97 12.39 12.43
CA ILE A 296 11.76 13.20 11.23
C ILE A 296 10.89 14.41 11.59
N SER A 297 11.50 15.61 11.61
CA SER A 297 10.81 16.89 11.73
C SER A 297 10.38 17.37 10.33
N ASP A 298 9.15 17.04 9.94
CA ASP A 298 8.60 17.37 8.63
C ASP A 298 7.61 18.55 8.70
N SER A 299 8.08 19.75 9.05
CA SER A 299 7.20 20.92 9.19
C SER A 299 6.80 21.59 7.87
N LEU A 300 7.40 21.19 6.74
CA LEU A 300 7.33 21.96 5.49
C LEU A 300 6.21 21.53 4.52
N PHE A 301 5.52 20.40 4.75
CA PHE A 301 4.70 19.77 3.71
C PHE A 301 3.31 19.28 4.14
N ILE A 302 2.83 19.70 5.30
CA ILE A 302 1.54 19.25 5.84
C ILE A 302 0.62 20.46 5.95
N ASP A 303 -0.49 20.44 5.22
CA ASP A 303 -1.58 21.39 5.42
C ASP A 303 -2.50 20.93 6.56
N THR A 304 -3.32 21.84 7.10
CA THR A 304 -4.25 21.53 8.19
C THR A 304 -5.19 20.37 7.85
N GLU A 305 -5.63 20.23 6.61
CA GLU A 305 -6.55 19.16 6.22
C GLU A 305 -5.84 17.80 6.11
N ASP A 306 -4.60 17.75 5.65
CA ASP A 306 -3.77 16.53 5.66
C ASP A 306 -3.49 16.08 7.11
N SER A 307 -3.18 17.03 8.00
CA SER A 307 -3.06 16.80 9.45
C SER A 307 -4.32 16.17 10.04
N ARG A 308 -5.49 16.76 9.77
CA ARG A 308 -6.79 16.22 10.21
C ARG A 308 -7.04 14.82 9.67
N ASN A 309 -6.67 14.54 8.41
CA ASN A 309 -6.84 13.22 7.83
C ASN A 309 -5.93 12.16 8.47
N ILE A 310 -4.70 12.52 8.83
CA ILE A 310 -3.76 11.64 9.55
C ILE A 310 -4.29 11.31 10.95
N LEU A 311 -4.73 12.33 11.71
CA LEU A 311 -5.31 12.14 13.03
C LEU A 311 -6.56 11.27 13.00
N ARG A 312 -7.49 11.55 12.06
CA ARG A 312 -8.70 10.73 11.87
C ARG A 312 -8.38 9.29 11.47
N ALA A 313 -7.38 9.09 10.60
CA ALA A 313 -6.94 7.76 10.20
C ALA A 313 -6.42 6.96 11.39
N TYR A 314 -5.59 7.59 12.23
CA TYR A 314 -5.09 6.99 13.46
C TYR A 314 -6.22 6.65 14.45
N ILE A 315 -7.12 7.60 14.73
CA ILE A 315 -8.27 7.38 15.62
C ILE A 315 -9.11 6.21 15.12
N SER A 316 -9.42 6.19 13.82
CA SER A 316 -10.24 5.15 13.20
C SER A 316 -9.55 3.78 13.24
N SER A 317 -8.24 3.72 13.00
CA SER A 317 -7.50 2.46 13.00
C SER A 317 -7.37 1.85 14.39
N VAL A 318 -7.28 2.67 15.44
CA VAL A 318 -7.32 2.23 16.84
C VAL A 318 -8.73 1.78 17.28
N GLN A 319 -9.77 2.44 16.78
CA GLN A 319 -11.15 2.16 17.17
C GLN A 319 -11.81 1.01 16.38
N SER A 320 -11.22 0.58 15.26
CA SER A 320 -11.80 -0.45 14.39
C SER A 320 -11.97 -1.81 15.10
N PRO A 321 -13.17 -2.42 15.11
CA PRO A 321 -13.36 -3.74 15.69
C PRO A 321 -12.74 -4.82 14.80
N GLY A 322 -11.65 -5.45 15.24
CA GLY A 322 -10.94 -6.46 14.44
C GLY A 322 -9.78 -7.13 15.16
N HIS A 323 -8.84 -6.36 15.71
CA HIS A 323 -7.75 -6.83 16.58
C HIS A 323 -7.10 -5.63 17.32
N CYS A 324 -7.94 -4.68 17.72
CA CYS A 324 -7.54 -3.37 18.23
C CYS A 324 -7.08 -3.40 19.68
N GLY A 325 -5.96 -2.73 19.93
CA GLY A 325 -5.32 -2.60 21.25
C GLY A 325 -3.91 -3.19 21.29
N LYS A 326 -3.76 -4.46 20.93
CA LYS A 326 -2.58 -5.27 21.31
C LYS A 326 -1.27 -4.91 20.62
N LEU A 327 -1.30 -4.27 19.44
CA LEU A 327 -0.14 -4.22 18.54
C LEU A 327 0.25 -2.82 18.02
N ILE A 328 -0.63 -1.81 18.01
CA ILE A 328 -0.38 -0.50 17.37
C ILE A 328 0.88 0.21 17.89
N PHE A 329 1.14 0.13 19.19
CA PHE A 329 2.35 0.68 19.79
C PHE A 329 3.59 -0.15 19.51
N ALA A 330 3.38 -1.46 19.46
CA ALA A 330 4.41 -2.41 19.12
C ALA A 330 4.86 -2.10 17.68
N ASP A 331 3.94 -1.72 16.79
CA ASP A 331 4.12 -1.48 15.36
C ASP A 331 5.06 -0.31 14.99
N GLY A 332 5.67 0.33 15.99
CA GLY A 332 6.75 1.28 15.78
C GLY A 332 6.27 2.65 15.32
N LEU A 333 4.96 2.90 15.26
CA LEU A 333 4.38 4.24 15.10
C LEU A 333 4.68 5.05 16.36
N PRO A 334 5.63 6.00 16.31
CA PRO A 334 5.91 6.83 17.46
C PRO A 334 4.75 7.82 17.58
N LEU A 335 4.14 7.99 18.76
CA LEU A 335 3.24 9.12 18.98
C LEU A 335 3.93 10.46 18.69
N SER A 336 5.26 10.53 18.80
CA SER A 336 6.03 11.69 18.37
C SER A 336 5.83 12.01 16.88
N PHE A 337 5.57 11.01 16.03
CA PHE A 337 5.15 11.26 14.65
C PHE A 337 3.78 11.95 14.62
N MET A 338 2.79 11.43 15.34
CA MET A 338 1.43 12.00 15.36
C MET A 338 1.39 13.44 15.90
N ILE A 339 2.17 13.74 16.95
CA ILE A 339 2.24 15.07 17.58
C ILE A 339 2.76 16.12 16.57
N LEU A 340 3.75 15.78 15.75
CA LEU A 340 4.27 16.69 14.72
C LEU A 340 3.22 17.06 13.65
N HIS A 341 2.12 16.32 13.58
CA HIS A 341 1.00 16.57 12.67
C HIS A 341 -0.20 17.23 13.37
N ALA A 342 -0.12 17.53 14.67
CA ALA A 342 -1.16 18.27 15.39
C ALA A 342 -1.00 19.78 15.15
N LEU A 343 -1.30 20.23 13.93
CA LEU A 343 -1.29 21.66 13.57
C LEU A 343 -2.52 22.39 14.15
N SER A 344 -2.45 23.72 14.21
CA SER A 344 -3.63 24.53 14.54
C SER A 344 -4.78 24.25 13.56
N GLY A 345 -5.99 24.10 14.09
CA GLY A 345 -7.17 23.61 13.38
C GLY A 345 -7.42 22.10 13.54
N CYS A 346 -6.65 21.40 14.38
CA CYS A 346 -6.87 19.98 14.74
C CYS A 346 -7.34 19.78 16.19
N GLU A 347 -7.59 20.86 16.94
CA GLU A 347 -7.80 20.86 18.39
C GLU A 347 -8.99 19.98 18.81
N ASP A 348 -10.02 19.89 17.97
CA ASP A 348 -11.20 19.04 18.16
C ASP A 348 -10.91 17.53 18.10
N LEU A 349 -9.84 17.13 17.39
CA LEU A 349 -9.46 15.72 17.24
C LEU A 349 -8.48 15.24 18.32
N ILE A 350 -7.88 16.17 19.07
CA ILE A 350 -6.87 15.87 20.08
C ILE A 350 -7.43 14.98 21.21
N PRO A 351 -8.61 15.25 21.79
CA PRO A 351 -9.17 14.40 22.84
C PRO A 351 -9.35 12.94 22.40
N ASP A 352 -9.92 12.72 21.21
CA ASP A 352 -10.15 11.39 20.65
C ASP A 352 -8.84 10.67 20.33
N MET A 353 -7.83 11.39 19.83
CA MET A 353 -6.49 10.86 19.60
C MET A 353 -5.86 10.41 20.93
N PHE A 354 -5.96 11.22 21.98
CA PHE A 354 -5.46 10.86 23.31
C PHE A 354 -6.20 9.65 23.88
N GLU A 355 -7.53 9.60 23.76
CA GLU A 355 -8.32 8.45 24.22
C GLU A 355 -7.89 7.17 23.50
N ALA A 356 -7.79 7.22 22.17
CA ALA A 356 -7.31 6.11 21.35
C ALA A 356 -5.91 5.65 21.81
N THR A 357 -5.01 6.61 22.02
CA THR A 357 -3.64 6.35 22.48
C THR A 357 -3.60 5.67 23.84
N ILE A 358 -4.34 6.19 24.82
CA ILE A 358 -4.43 5.65 26.17
C ILE A 358 -5.01 4.23 26.13
N ARG A 359 -6.01 3.99 25.28
CA ARG A 359 -6.58 2.66 25.09
C ARG A 359 -5.53 1.65 24.61
N VAL A 360 -4.75 2.00 23.59
CA VAL A 360 -3.65 1.15 23.10
C VAL A 360 -2.61 0.88 24.20
N LEU A 361 -2.18 1.92 24.92
CA LEU A 361 -1.26 1.81 26.05
C LEU A 361 -1.77 0.86 27.13
N TRP A 362 -3.04 1.03 27.49
CA TRP A 362 -3.71 0.24 28.51
C TRP A 362 -3.82 -1.23 28.10
N ASP A 363 -4.22 -1.49 26.86
CA ASP A 363 -4.35 -2.85 26.35
C ASP A 363 -3.01 -3.60 26.40
N ILE A 364 -1.89 -2.93 26.08
CA ILE A 364 -0.54 -3.52 26.16
C ILE A 364 -0.18 -3.91 27.59
N LEU A 365 -0.46 -3.03 28.56
CA LEU A 365 -0.22 -3.30 29.98
C LEU A 365 -0.97 -4.53 30.47
N LEU A 366 -2.18 -4.76 29.96
CA LEU A 366 -3.00 -5.91 30.34
C LEU A 366 -2.54 -7.24 29.74
N ILE A 367 -1.76 -7.22 28.64
CA ILE A 367 -1.41 -8.43 27.89
C ILE A 367 -0.05 -8.98 28.31
N ASP A 368 0.93 -8.13 28.62
CA ASP A 368 2.30 -8.58 28.84
C ASP A 368 3.05 -7.70 29.85
N SER A 369 3.08 -8.15 31.11
CA SER A 369 3.80 -7.50 32.20
C SER A 369 5.33 -7.48 32.00
N THR A 370 5.86 -8.22 31.02
CA THR A 370 7.30 -8.21 30.70
C THR A 370 7.71 -7.09 29.73
N ARG A 371 6.75 -6.40 29.08
CA ARG A 371 6.99 -5.24 28.19
C ARG A 371 6.96 -3.88 28.87
N VAL A 372 6.81 -3.85 30.20
CA VAL A 372 6.73 -2.61 31.01
C VAL A 372 7.96 -1.73 30.83
N GLN A 373 9.15 -2.29 30.57
CA GLN A 373 10.37 -1.50 30.31
C GLN A 373 10.33 -0.76 28.97
N THR A 374 9.77 -1.36 27.92
CA THR A 374 9.56 -0.71 26.62
C THR A 374 8.50 0.38 26.71
N LEU A 375 7.47 0.14 27.54
CA LEU A 375 6.43 1.12 27.83
C LEU A 375 6.99 2.32 28.63
N ASP A 376 7.83 2.10 29.64
CA ASP A 376 8.47 3.17 30.42
C ASP A 376 9.37 4.05 29.55
N HIS A 377 10.19 3.45 28.68
CA HIS A 377 11.00 4.20 27.72
C HIS A 377 10.13 5.06 26.79
N TYR A 378 9.05 4.50 26.26
CA TYR A 378 8.16 5.22 25.36
C TYR A 378 7.32 6.28 26.07
N VAL A 379 6.75 5.99 27.23
CA VAL A 379 6.00 6.97 28.03
C VAL A 379 6.92 8.14 28.38
N ARG A 380 8.17 7.87 28.77
CA ARG A 380 9.18 8.92 28.98
C ARG A 380 9.49 9.69 27.70
N CYS A 381 9.75 9.03 26.57
CA CYS A 381 10.09 9.72 25.33
C CYS A 381 8.91 10.47 24.69
N VAL A 382 7.69 9.98 24.85
CA VAL A 382 6.51 10.60 24.22
C VAL A 382 5.87 11.61 25.14
N MET A 383 5.59 11.25 26.41
CA MET A 383 4.93 12.19 27.32
C MET A 383 5.82 13.38 27.64
N TYR A 384 7.15 13.22 27.64
CA TYR A 384 8.06 14.37 27.77
C TYR A 384 7.93 15.37 26.61
N ASN A 385 7.53 14.93 25.41
CA ASN A 385 7.29 15.84 24.27
C ASN A 385 5.86 16.43 24.26
N PHE A 386 4.99 16.04 25.19
CA PHE A 386 3.63 16.58 25.33
C PHE A 386 3.56 17.79 26.29
N TRP A 387 4.60 18.00 27.11
CA TRP A 387 4.76 19.13 28.02
C TRP A 387 5.86 20.05 27.51
#